data_AF-A0A9E3NZM0-F1
#
_entry.id   AF-A0A9E3NZM0-F1
#
_cell.length_a   1.000
_cell.length_b   1.000
_cell.length_c   1.000
_cell.angle_alpha   90.00
_cell.angle_beta   90.00
_cell.angle_gamma   90.00
#
_symmetry.space_group_name_H-M   'P 1'
#
loop_
_entity.id
_entity.type
_entity.pdbx_description
1 polymer ?
#
loop_
_entity_poly.entity_id
_entity_poly.type
_entity_poly.pdbx_seq_one_letter_code
_entity_poly.pdbx_strand_id
1 'polypeptide(L)'
;MRWRRLAAAILFLGPAACGRSCGCVEGEKSYETLDGKVKVELVRKVRWTGGRIPGPMTAFYLRIHTTPIVEHRISCDRVDMAEDDTGKLVAWRCKSANIGAREATWSVLRLRGDARYIVDCDAPVGDANAPDFARLDPLSRAAGRIVRCIDPAYGAREEGKARWSELARAIDEDHGPDALAAFFVEAAELPHVGPHEDPWRITLAGQSSTVAEKVSRSLCPSLSRGDASAPVYVRAAERCPLDAPGVGAGAVAQLRAALQRHVRGAEPSVAPNGGAPQADALLESNARALFSSAAIGVTRAPAEAGAAACASAQALSNASEAARDALGRPGARSVAASVLAATKTKCDAAKGWLDPPPCSASLDCDGGLCSASDLDVDLDAWTRGATAELDGGARETSIVPPSGERALLAFAYAQGALDREIVVRNARRRYAWPDDQLVRCDDEAAANGTPCTCTASLTPWVYCAVDAGTTRTSHETCAFHFDDANRRIDDVRRKCEAPGARCSGRGSCCDGLDCRLPAEGGGLYCQPKRARDGAAAQE
;
A
#
# COMPACT_ATOMS: atom_id res chain seq x y z
N MET A 1 67.47 46.29 26.52
CA MET A 1 66.75 45.13 27.10
C MET A 1 66.08 44.39 25.93
N ARG A 2 66.70 43.48 25.15
CA ARG A 2 67.46 42.23 25.35
C ARG A 2 66.65 41.08 25.98
N TRP A 3 66.41 40.07 25.14
CA TRP A 3 65.75 38.77 25.31
C TRP A 3 66.25 37.89 26.48
N ARG A 4 65.38 36.99 27.02
CA ARG A 4 65.49 35.50 26.94
C ARG A 4 64.56 34.73 27.92
N ARG A 5 63.81 33.77 27.36
CA ARG A 5 63.60 32.34 27.72
C ARG A 5 63.28 31.89 29.16
N LEU A 6 62.17 31.14 29.29
CA LEU A 6 61.99 29.88 30.06
C LEU A 6 60.65 29.26 29.57
N ALA A 7 60.62 28.19 28.76
CA ALA A 7 60.77 26.77 29.11
C ALA A 7 59.69 26.25 30.08
N ALA A 8 58.64 25.63 29.52
CA ALA A 8 57.82 24.64 30.22
C ALA A 8 57.44 23.54 29.21
N ALA A 9 58.12 22.40 29.33
CA ALA A 9 57.77 21.16 28.65
C ALA A 9 56.66 20.48 29.47
N ILE A 10 55.52 20.21 28.83
CA ILE A 10 54.50 19.29 29.36
C ILE A 10 54.31 18.18 28.33
N LEU A 11 54.59 16.96 28.79
CA LEU A 11 54.24 15.70 28.16
C LEU A 11 52.73 15.63 27.89
N PHE A 12 52.34 15.30 26.66
CA PHE A 12 51.13 14.52 26.39
C PHE A 12 51.46 13.43 25.38
N LEU A 13 51.93 12.30 25.91
CA LEU A 13 51.67 10.99 25.33
C LEU A 13 50.18 10.70 25.59
N GLY A 14 49.37 10.83 24.53
CA GLY A 14 47.95 10.47 24.51
C GLY A 14 47.68 9.59 23.28
N PRO A 15 46.75 8.63 23.39
CA PRO A 15 46.73 7.42 22.57
C PRO A 15 46.32 7.70 21.13
N ALA A 16 46.77 6.83 20.23
CA ALA A 16 46.17 6.61 18.92
C ALA A 16 44.70 6.19 19.11
N ALA A 17 43.82 7.17 19.35
CA ALA A 17 42.41 7.01 19.13
C ALA A 17 42.23 6.91 17.61
N CYS A 18 41.71 5.77 17.15
CA CYS A 18 41.11 5.63 15.84
C CYS A 18 39.92 6.59 15.73
N GLY A 19 40.19 7.88 15.54
CA GLY A 19 39.22 8.83 15.03
C GLY A 19 39.03 8.56 13.55
N ARG A 20 38.37 7.44 13.20
CA ARG A 20 37.81 7.25 11.86
C ARG A 20 36.66 8.25 11.69
N SER A 21 37.00 9.52 11.52
CA SER A 21 36.14 10.42 10.77
C SER A 21 36.21 9.90 9.33
N CYS A 22 35.22 9.12 8.92
CA CYS A 22 34.98 8.82 7.52
C CYS A 22 34.60 10.15 6.84
N GLY A 23 35.60 10.96 6.49
CA GLY A 23 35.42 12.17 5.71
C GLY A 23 34.77 11.75 4.40
N CYS A 24 33.55 12.23 4.15
CA CYS A 24 32.91 12.06 2.86
C CYS A 24 33.76 12.83 1.84
N VAL A 25 34.47 12.12 0.97
CA VAL A 25 35.16 12.76 -0.16
C VAL A 25 34.07 13.15 -1.16
N GLU A 26 33.89 14.45 -1.34
CA GLU A 26 33.04 15.00 -2.40
C GLU A 26 33.95 15.43 -3.56
N GLY A 27 33.62 14.99 -4.77
CA GLY A 27 34.38 15.29 -5.98
C GLY A 27 33.44 15.69 -7.11
N GLU A 28 33.87 16.65 -7.91
CA GLU A 28 33.09 17.18 -9.02
C GLU A 28 33.94 17.22 -10.29
N LYS A 29 33.37 16.82 -11.43
CA LYS A 29 34.04 16.88 -12.74
C LYS A 29 33.04 17.26 -13.84
N SER A 30 33.41 18.24 -14.68
CA SER A 30 32.68 18.60 -15.90
C SER A 30 33.11 17.71 -17.08
N TYR A 31 32.17 17.37 -17.97
CA TYR A 31 32.39 16.45 -19.11
C TYR A 31 32.10 17.09 -20.46
N GLU A 32 30.99 17.81 -20.56
CA GLU A 32 30.51 18.44 -21.79
C GLU A 32 30.05 19.85 -21.44
N THR A 33 30.32 20.81 -22.33
CA THR A 33 29.99 22.22 -22.12
C THR A 33 29.35 22.79 -23.39
N LEU A 34 28.32 23.61 -23.19
CA LEU A 34 27.75 24.50 -24.20
C LEU A 34 27.96 25.94 -23.73
N ASP A 35 28.77 26.70 -24.48
CA ASP A 35 29.08 28.10 -24.19
C ASP A 35 28.23 29.04 -25.07
N GLY A 36 26.92 29.10 -24.81
CA GLY A 36 25.99 30.00 -25.48
C GLY A 36 25.67 31.27 -24.68
N LYS A 37 24.43 31.79 -24.70
CA LYS A 37 24.06 32.97 -23.88
C LYS A 37 24.03 32.60 -22.41
N VAL A 38 23.61 31.38 -22.10
CA VAL A 38 23.82 30.74 -20.80
C VAL A 38 24.86 29.63 -20.94
N LYS A 39 25.82 29.59 -20.02
CA LYS A 39 26.76 28.49 -19.97
C LYS A 39 26.06 27.26 -19.40
N VAL A 40 26.12 26.13 -20.10
CA VAL A 40 25.55 24.84 -19.67
C VAL A 40 26.65 23.79 -19.61
N GLU A 41 26.71 23.01 -18.52
CA GLU A 41 27.72 21.98 -18.30
C GLU A 41 27.08 20.66 -17.85
N LEU A 42 27.56 19.54 -18.37
CA LEU A 42 27.33 18.22 -17.78
C LEU A 42 28.35 17.97 -16.67
N VAL A 43 27.88 17.93 -15.43
CA VAL A 43 28.69 17.79 -14.23
C VAL A 43 28.40 16.47 -13.53
N ARG A 44 29.42 15.66 -13.26
CA ARG A 44 29.33 14.48 -12.38
C ARG A 44 29.73 14.88 -10.97
N LYS A 45 28.82 14.70 -10.02
CA LYS A 45 29.11 14.79 -8.59
C LYS A 45 29.27 13.40 -8.01
N VAL A 46 30.35 13.20 -7.26
CA VAL A 46 30.69 11.95 -6.57
C VAL A 46 30.63 12.21 -5.08
N ARG A 47 29.83 11.42 -4.37
CA ARG A 47 29.77 11.45 -2.91
C ARG A 47 30.00 10.05 -2.37
N TRP A 48 30.90 9.92 -1.42
CA TRP A 48 31.13 8.67 -0.70
C TRP A 48 30.18 8.54 0.49
N THR A 49 29.33 7.52 0.51
CA THR A 49 28.45 7.25 1.65
C THR A 49 29.13 6.28 2.62
N GLY A 50 29.38 6.69 3.86
CA GLY A 50 29.97 5.85 4.91
C GLY A 50 29.05 4.80 5.53
N GLY A 51 28.02 4.33 4.81
CA GLY A 51 27.01 3.38 5.29
C GLY A 51 27.44 1.89 5.22
N ARG A 52 26.49 0.98 5.51
CA ARG A 52 26.69 -0.49 5.56
C ARG A 52 27.22 -1.11 4.25
N ILE A 53 26.99 -0.45 3.11
CA ILE A 53 27.63 -0.75 1.82
C ILE A 53 28.37 0.52 1.41
N PRO A 54 29.67 0.67 1.74
CA PRO A 54 30.44 1.83 1.34
C PRO A 54 30.70 1.78 -0.18
N GLY A 55 30.35 2.85 -0.88
CA GLY A 55 30.60 2.97 -2.31
C GLY A 55 30.39 4.41 -2.80
N PRO A 56 30.97 4.78 -3.97
CA PRO A 56 30.75 6.08 -4.57
C PRO A 56 29.32 6.16 -5.14
N MET A 57 28.50 7.05 -4.60
CA MET A 57 27.29 7.47 -5.27
C MET A 57 27.66 8.55 -6.28
N THR A 58 27.42 8.28 -7.57
CA THR A 58 27.65 9.26 -8.63
C THR A 58 26.35 9.67 -9.26
N ALA A 59 26.14 10.98 -9.36
CA ALA A 59 25.00 11.57 -10.04
C ALA A 59 25.49 12.58 -11.07
N PHE A 60 24.85 12.58 -12.23
CA PHE A 60 25.08 13.55 -13.28
C PHE A 60 24.05 14.68 -13.17
N TYR A 61 24.51 15.90 -13.43
CA TYR A 61 23.70 17.11 -13.37
C TYR A 61 23.96 17.93 -14.62
N LEU A 62 22.89 18.42 -15.22
CA LEU A 62 22.95 19.54 -16.13
C LEU A 62 23.02 20.82 -15.28
N ARG A 63 24.19 21.47 -15.26
CA ARG A 63 24.42 22.74 -14.56
C ARG A 63 24.25 23.88 -15.54
N ILE A 64 23.35 24.80 -15.24
CA ILE A 64 23.09 26.00 -16.03
C ILE A 64 23.51 27.20 -15.18
N HIS A 65 24.47 27.96 -15.70
CA HIS A 65 25.08 29.09 -15.00
C HIS A 65 24.21 30.35 -15.09
N THR A 66 23.03 30.29 -14.48
CA THR A 66 22.18 31.46 -14.17
C THR A 66 22.58 32.08 -12.83
N THR A 67 21.96 33.21 -12.47
CA THR A 67 22.07 33.78 -11.11
C THR A 67 20.74 33.64 -10.38
N PRO A 68 20.61 32.73 -9.40
CA PRO A 68 21.59 31.71 -8.99
C PRO A 68 21.66 30.53 -9.97
N ILE A 69 22.69 29.69 -9.81
CA ILE A 69 22.95 28.52 -10.66
C ILE A 69 21.81 27.51 -10.53
N VAL A 70 21.37 26.95 -11.65
CA VAL A 70 20.40 25.85 -11.70
C VAL A 70 21.15 24.54 -11.92
N GLU A 71 20.83 23.52 -11.13
CA GLU A 71 21.34 22.16 -11.33
C GLU A 71 20.17 21.19 -11.46
N HIS A 72 20.07 20.51 -12.61
CA HIS A 72 19.06 19.50 -12.87
C HIS A 72 19.71 18.13 -12.97
N ARG A 73 19.32 17.20 -12.10
CA ARG A 73 19.85 15.82 -12.13
C ARG A 73 19.41 15.10 -13.40
N ILE A 74 20.34 14.42 -14.07
CA ILE A 74 20.07 13.57 -15.25
C ILE A 74 20.62 12.15 -15.04
N SER A 75 20.14 11.20 -15.83
CA SER A 75 20.49 9.77 -15.73
C SER A 75 21.68 9.35 -16.58
N CYS A 76 22.05 10.14 -17.58
CA CYS A 76 23.07 9.78 -18.57
C CYS A 76 24.42 10.48 -18.33
N ASP A 77 25.49 9.83 -18.80
CA ASP A 77 26.87 10.30 -18.69
C ASP A 77 27.36 11.04 -19.94
N ARG A 78 26.52 11.14 -20.98
CA ARG A 78 26.74 11.90 -22.22
C ARG A 78 25.44 12.52 -22.70
N VAL A 79 25.51 13.74 -23.24
CA VAL A 79 24.33 14.44 -23.73
C VAL A 79 24.57 15.09 -25.10
N ASP A 80 23.49 15.42 -25.80
CA ASP A 80 23.49 16.60 -26.67
C ASP A 80 22.87 17.75 -25.91
N MET A 81 23.38 18.96 -26.16
CA MET A 81 22.85 20.20 -25.61
C MET A 81 22.65 21.20 -26.73
N ALA A 82 21.58 21.98 -26.64
CA ALA A 82 21.33 23.12 -27.52
C ALA A 82 20.65 24.23 -26.72
N GLU A 83 20.74 25.46 -27.21
CA GLU A 83 20.18 26.65 -26.59
C GLU A 83 19.51 27.50 -27.67
N ASP A 84 18.41 28.17 -27.32
CA ASP A 84 17.79 29.15 -28.21
C ASP A 84 18.57 30.47 -28.23
N ASP A 85 18.27 31.33 -29.20
CA ASP A 85 18.98 32.61 -29.38
C ASP A 85 18.83 33.57 -28.19
N THR A 86 17.84 33.35 -27.33
CA THR A 86 17.55 34.18 -26.16
C THR A 86 18.19 33.66 -24.87
N GLY A 87 18.68 32.42 -24.85
CA GLY A 87 19.16 31.73 -23.65
C GLY A 87 18.09 31.45 -22.62
N LYS A 88 16.82 31.38 -23.02
CA LYS A 88 15.68 31.04 -22.15
C LYS A 88 15.28 29.58 -22.27
N LEU A 89 15.67 28.90 -23.35
CA LEU A 89 15.37 27.51 -23.61
C LEU A 89 16.68 26.74 -23.77
N VAL A 90 16.90 25.77 -22.88
CA VAL A 90 18.04 24.86 -22.95
C VAL A 90 17.50 23.46 -23.24
N ALA A 91 17.79 22.93 -24.41
CA ALA A 91 17.43 21.56 -24.76
C ALA A 91 18.58 20.60 -24.44
N TRP A 92 18.24 19.40 -23.96
CA TRP A 92 19.20 18.31 -23.84
C TRP A 92 18.55 16.97 -24.19
N ARG A 93 19.38 15.99 -24.49
CA ARG A 93 18.98 14.58 -24.61
C ARG A 93 20.15 13.66 -24.29
N CYS A 94 19.85 12.44 -23.89
CA CYS A 94 20.87 11.47 -23.50
C CYS A 94 21.48 10.75 -24.71
N LYS A 95 22.81 10.58 -24.71
CA LYS A 95 23.54 9.77 -25.69
C LYS A 95 23.99 8.45 -25.07
N SER A 96 23.08 7.53 -24.78
CA SER A 96 23.48 6.19 -24.32
C SER A 96 23.36 5.15 -25.43
N ALA A 97 24.41 4.35 -25.61
CA ALA A 97 24.41 3.21 -26.54
C ALA A 97 23.59 2.01 -26.03
N ASN A 98 23.20 2.01 -24.74
CA ASN A 98 22.61 0.84 -24.06
C ASN A 98 21.20 1.09 -23.52
N ILE A 99 20.60 2.25 -23.77
CA ILE A 99 19.26 2.59 -23.29
C ILE A 99 18.39 2.77 -24.54
N GLY A 100 17.27 2.04 -24.62
CA GLY A 100 16.47 1.89 -25.85
C GLY A 100 15.96 3.21 -26.45
N ALA A 101 15.20 3.10 -27.56
CA ALA A 101 14.76 4.19 -28.45
C ALA A 101 14.08 5.43 -27.80
N ARG A 102 13.78 5.42 -26.49
CA ARG A 102 13.24 6.55 -25.72
C ARG A 102 14.26 7.68 -25.46
N GLU A 103 15.57 7.47 -25.60
CA GLU A 103 16.59 8.52 -25.34
C GLU A 103 16.93 9.40 -26.57
N ALA A 104 16.23 9.25 -27.70
CA ALA A 104 16.42 10.11 -28.88
C ALA A 104 15.65 11.44 -28.81
N THR A 105 14.74 11.61 -27.84
CA THR A 105 13.86 12.78 -27.72
C THR A 105 14.52 13.89 -26.91
N TRP A 106 14.24 15.13 -27.28
CA TRP A 106 14.73 16.31 -26.57
C TRP A 106 13.89 16.58 -25.32
N SER A 107 14.55 16.91 -24.22
CA SER A 107 13.96 17.56 -23.07
C SER A 107 14.33 19.04 -23.10
N VAL A 108 13.45 19.94 -22.66
CA VAL A 108 13.68 21.38 -22.68
C VAL A 108 13.51 21.99 -21.30
N LEU A 109 14.51 22.74 -20.86
CA LEU A 109 14.52 23.57 -19.67
C LEU A 109 14.08 24.97 -20.07
N ARG A 110 12.90 25.37 -19.61
CA ARG A 110 12.33 26.71 -19.80
C ARG A 110 12.73 27.57 -18.60
N LEU A 111 13.73 28.42 -18.79
CA LEU A 111 14.26 29.32 -17.76
C LEU A 111 13.32 30.51 -17.58
N ARG A 112 13.03 30.83 -16.31
CA ARG A 112 12.07 31.87 -15.93
C ARG A 112 12.69 33.03 -15.13
N GLY A 113 14.00 32.99 -14.90
CA GLY A 113 14.71 33.94 -14.02
C GLY A 113 14.66 33.51 -12.55
N ASP A 114 15.47 34.14 -11.68
CA ASP A 114 15.45 33.93 -10.22
C ASP A 114 15.50 32.45 -9.78
N ALA A 115 16.35 31.64 -10.42
CA ALA A 115 16.45 30.18 -10.20
C ALA A 115 15.22 29.36 -10.60
N ARG A 116 14.18 29.99 -11.16
CA ARG A 116 12.94 29.32 -11.57
C ARG A 116 13.13 28.69 -12.94
N TYR A 117 12.69 27.45 -13.06
CA TYR A 117 12.73 26.72 -14.32
C TYR A 117 11.64 25.66 -14.38
N ILE A 118 11.25 25.31 -15.61
CA ILE A 118 10.32 24.21 -15.89
C ILE A 118 11.00 23.22 -16.82
N VAL A 119 10.82 21.93 -16.56
CA VAL A 119 11.35 20.86 -17.39
C VAL A 119 10.24 20.24 -18.23
N ASP A 120 10.38 20.31 -19.54
CA ASP A 120 9.49 19.70 -20.52
C ASP A 120 10.17 18.47 -21.13
N CYS A 121 9.92 17.28 -20.56
CA CYS A 121 10.41 16.03 -21.15
C CYS A 121 9.70 15.73 -22.46
N ASP A 122 10.40 15.07 -23.39
CA ASP A 122 9.85 14.68 -24.70
C ASP A 122 9.24 15.88 -25.46
N ALA A 123 9.90 17.04 -25.35
CA ALA A 123 9.47 18.27 -25.98
C ALA A 123 9.43 18.11 -27.51
N PRO A 124 8.37 18.58 -28.20
CA PRO A 124 8.17 18.38 -29.63
C PRO A 124 9.00 19.34 -30.49
N VAL A 125 10.29 19.50 -30.16
CA VAL A 125 11.23 20.39 -30.86
C VAL A 125 11.92 19.71 -32.04
N GLY A 126 11.35 18.66 -32.63
CA GLY A 126 11.89 18.03 -33.84
C GLY A 126 12.80 16.83 -33.59
N ASP A 127 13.68 16.56 -34.56
CA ASP A 127 14.38 15.28 -34.69
C ASP A 127 15.75 15.22 -34.00
N ALA A 128 16.46 14.14 -34.29
CA ALA A 128 17.67 13.76 -33.62
C ALA A 128 18.89 14.64 -33.94
N ASN A 129 18.86 15.67 -34.78
CA ASN A 129 20.10 16.39 -35.12
C ASN A 129 20.15 17.82 -34.57
N ALA A 130 19.01 18.51 -34.48
CA ALA A 130 18.92 19.83 -33.86
C ALA A 130 17.48 20.14 -33.42
N PRO A 131 17.28 20.74 -32.24
CA PRO A 131 15.95 21.14 -31.80
C PRO A 131 15.50 22.44 -32.49
N ASP A 132 14.29 22.43 -33.05
CA ASP A 132 13.54 23.58 -33.51
C ASP A 132 12.65 24.10 -32.38
N PHE A 133 13.15 25.11 -31.65
CA PHE A 133 12.45 25.73 -30.53
C PHE A 133 11.16 26.45 -30.95
N ALA A 134 10.98 26.81 -32.23
CA ALA A 134 9.74 27.45 -32.69
C ALA A 134 8.55 26.48 -32.69
N ARG A 135 8.81 25.16 -32.67
CA ARG A 135 7.80 24.11 -32.54
C ARG A 135 7.42 23.80 -31.10
N LEU A 136 8.09 24.42 -30.13
CA LEU A 136 7.83 24.17 -28.71
C LEU A 136 6.44 24.68 -28.33
N ASP A 137 5.60 23.80 -27.79
CA ASP A 137 4.25 24.16 -27.33
C ASP A 137 4.30 25.27 -26.26
N PRO A 138 3.30 26.16 -26.20
CA PRO A 138 3.14 27.05 -25.04
C PRO A 138 2.93 26.23 -23.76
N LEU A 139 3.27 26.81 -22.60
CA LEU A 139 3.25 26.10 -21.32
C LEU A 139 1.89 25.46 -21.02
N SER A 140 0.79 26.18 -21.27
CA SER A 140 -0.57 25.68 -21.05
C SER A 140 -0.89 24.41 -21.84
N ARG A 141 -0.35 24.26 -23.07
CA ARG A 141 -0.53 23.05 -23.90
C ARG A 141 0.48 21.94 -23.56
N ALA A 142 1.66 22.31 -23.08
CA ALA A 142 2.69 21.36 -22.66
C ALA A 142 2.46 20.79 -21.25
N ALA A 143 1.60 21.41 -20.44
CA ALA A 143 1.50 21.17 -19.01
C ALA A 143 1.21 19.70 -18.65
N GLY A 144 0.29 19.03 -19.35
CA GLY A 144 0.02 17.60 -19.12
C GLY A 144 1.24 16.70 -19.36
N ARG A 145 2.07 17.02 -20.35
CA ARG A 145 3.35 16.32 -20.64
C ARG A 145 4.40 16.65 -19.58
N ILE A 146 4.54 17.92 -19.23
CA ILE A 146 5.46 18.40 -18.17
C ILE A 146 5.14 17.73 -16.83
N VAL A 147 3.88 17.58 -16.46
CA VAL A 147 3.53 16.90 -15.21
C VAL A 147 3.94 15.43 -15.24
N ARG A 148 3.74 14.73 -16.36
CA ARG A 148 4.16 13.32 -16.50
C ARG A 148 5.68 13.14 -16.45
N CYS A 149 6.43 14.19 -16.79
CA CYS A 149 7.88 14.29 -16.67
C CYS A 149 8.36 14.45 -15.21
N ILE A 150 7.51 14.95 -14.31
CA ILE A 150 7.79 14.98 -12.88
C ILE A 150 7.69 13.52 -12.39
N ASP A 151 8.84 12.83 -12.39
CA ASP A 151 8.97 11.41 -12.02
C ASP A 151 8.09 11.08 -10.80
N PRO A 152 7.19 10.08 -10.89
CA PRO A 152 6.34 9.67 -9.77
C PRO A 152 7.12 9.40 -8.46
N ALA A 153 8.35 8.90 -8.54
CA ALA A 153 9.21 8.69 -7.37
C ALA A 153 9.72 10.00 -6.74
N TYR A 154 9.72 11.10 -7.50
CA TYR A 154 10.03 12.46 -7.04
C TYR A 154 8.79 13.31 -6.77
N GLY A 155 7.64 12.97 -7.37
CA GLY A 155 6.36 13.69 -7.25
C GLY A 155 5.87 13.83 -5.80
N ALA A 156 6.14 12.81 -4.96
CA ALA A 156 5.80 12.82 -3.54
C ALA A 156 6.83 13.53 -2.64
N ARG A 157 8.02 13.86 -3.17
CA ARG A 157 9.05 14.61 -2.44
C ARG A 157 8.82 16.12 -2.60
N GLU A 158 9.40 16.92 -1.72
CA GLU A 158 9.32 18.39 -1.75
C GLU A 158 9.68 18.97 -3.14
N GLU A 159 10.62 18.34 -3.86
CA GLU A 159 10.99 18.72 -5.22
C GLU A 159 9.84 18.57 -6.23
N GLY A 160 9.03 17.51 -6.12
CA GLY A 160 7.86 17.29 -6.97
C GLY A 160 6.76 18.33 -6.73
N LYS A 161 6.46 18.60 -5.45
CA LYS A 161 5.51 19.65 -5.04
C LYS A 161 5.95 21.03 -5.53
N ALA A 162 7.24 21.36 -5.39
CA ALA A 162 7.79 22.62 -5.85
C ALA A 162 7.65 22.78 -7.38
N ARG A 163 7.90 21.71 -8.15
CA ARG A 163 7.74 21.73 -9.62
C ARG A 163 6.30 21.90 -10.07
N TRP A 164 5.35 21.25 -9.40
CA TRP A 164 3.92 21.46 -9.66
C TRP A 164 3.48 22.89 -9.41
N SER A 165 3.89 23.44 -8.27
CA SER A 165 3.59 24.82 -7.89
C SER A 165 4.25 25.84 -8.84
N GLU A 166 5.48 25.58 -9.27
CA GLU A 166 6.13 26.42 -10.28
C GLU A 166 5.43 26.37 -11.63
N LEU A 167 5.00 25.18 -12.09
CA LEU A 167 4.26 25.05 -13.34
C LEU A 167 2.92 25.80 -13.28
N ALA A 168 2.15 25.62 -12.20
CA ALA A 168 0.88 26.32 -12.00
C ALA A 168 1.09 27.85 -12.01
N ARG A 169 2.07 28.34 -11.25
CA ARG A 169 2.43 29.76 -11.21
C ARG A 169 2.80 30.28 -12.60
N ALA A 170 3.63 29.56 -13.34
CA ALA A 170 4.05 30.01 -14.68
C ALA A 170 2.91 30.02 -15.70
N ILE A 171 1.97 29.07 -15.62
CA ILE A 171 0.77 29.08 -16.47
C ILE A 171 -0.11 30.28 -16.14
N ASP A 172 -0.29 30.63 -14.87
CA ASP A 172 -1.04 31.81 -14.48
C ASP A 172 -0.38 33.11 -14.95
N GLU A 173 0.94 33.23 -14.78
CA GLU A 173 1.73 34.38 -15.24
C GLU A 173 1.67 34.56 -16.77
N ASP A 174 1.76 33.47 -17.55
CA ASP A 174 1.90 33.53 -19.02
C ASP A 174 0.56 33.50 -19.76
N HIS A 175 -0.45 32.85 -19.18
CA HIS A 175 -1.69 32.52 -19.86
C HIS A 175 -2.96 32.84 -19.05
N GLY A 176 -2.80 33.28 -17.80
CA GLY A 176 -3.88 33.71 -16.92
C GLY A 176 -4.70 32.57 -16.27
N PRO A 177 -5.68 32.95 -15.45
CA PRO A 177 -6.39 32.02 -14.57
C PRO A 177 -7.29 31.01 -15.31
N ASP A 178 -7.73 31.34 -16.53
CA ASP A 178 -8.51 30.41 -17.37
C ASP A 178 -7.67 29.23 -17.86
N ALA A 179 -6.47 29.50 -18.36
CA ALA A 179 -5.54 28.46 -18.78
C ALA A 179 -5.07 27.62 -17.58
N LEU A 180 -4.85 28.26 -16.43
CA LEU A 180 -4.50 27.56 -15.20
C LEU A 180 -5.62 26.63 -14.72
N ALA A 181 -6.88 27.08 -14.74
CA ALA A 181 -8.02 26.23 -14.39
C ALA A 181 -8.17 25.04 -15.36
N ALA A 182 -8.03 25.27 -16.67
CA ALA A 182 -8.06 24.21 -17.68
C ALA A 182 -6.96 23.17 -17.45
N PHE A 183 -5.75 23.61 -17.09
CA PHE A 183 -4.66 22.72 -16.70
C PHE A 183 -5.04 21.82 -15.52
N PHE A 184 -5.60 22.36 -14.44
CA PHE A 184 -6.01 21.53 -13.30
C PHE A 184 -7.11 20.53 -13.66
N VAL A 185 -8.03 20.88 -14.56
CA VAL A 185 -9.08 19.97 -15.02
C VAL A 185 -8.49 18.83 -15.84
N GLU A 186 -7.57 19.11 -16.77
CA GLU A 186 -6.87 18.07 -17.53
C GLU A 186 -5.99 17.20 -16.62
N ALA A 187 -5.26 17.84 -15.72
CA ALA A 187 -4.39 17.16 -14.77
C ALA A 187 -5.18 16.30 -13.79
N ALA A 188 -6.51 16.51 -13.65
CA ALA A 188 -7.40 15.70 -12.83
C ALA A 188 -7.49 14.24 -13.33
N GLU A 189 -7.16 13.95 -14.59
CA GLU A 189 -7.10 12.60 -15.17
C GLU A 189 -5.82 11.83 -14.78
N LEU A 190 -4.80 12.53 -14.28
CA LEU A 190 -3.54 11.88 -13.93
C LEU A 190 -3.71 11.05 -12.65
N PRO A 191 -3.19 9.80 -12.60
CA PRO A 191 -3.27 8.97 -11.41
C PRO A 191 -2.73 9.67 -10.16
N HIS A 192 -3.29 9.36 -9.00
CA HIS A 192 -2.70 9.75 -7.72
C HIS A 192 -1.36 9.04 -7.53
N VAL A 193 -0.33 9.82 -7.18
CA VAL A 193 1.02 9.31 -6.99
C VAL A 193 1.28 9.12 -5.50
N GLY A 194 1.00 7.90 -5.03
CA GLY A 194 1.40 7.42 -3.70
C GLY A 194 0.52 7.89 -2.53
N PRO A 195 0.86 7.41 -1.31
CA PRO A 195 0.10 7.69 -0.09
C PRO A 195 0.29 9.11 0.46
N HIS A 196 1.17 9.91 -0.14
CA HIS A 196 1.50 11.27 0.30
C HIS A 196 0.52 12.31 -0.27
N GLU A 197 0.64 13.56 0.18
CA GLU A 197 -0.20 14.67 -0.26
C GLU A 197 -0.15 14.82 -1.80
N ASP A 198 -1.31 14.71 -2.46
CA ASP A 198 -1.44 14.89 -3.92
C ASP A 198 -0.96 16.30 -4.31
N PRO A 199 0.12 16.43 -5.13
CA PRO A 199 0.61 17.73 -5.57
C PRO A 199 -0.47 18.56 -6.28
N TRP A 200 -1.37 17.91 -7.03
CA TRP A 200 -2.50 18.59 -7.66
C TRP A 200 -3.35 19.31 -6.61
N ARG A 201 -3.64 18.63 -5.49
CA ARG A 201 -4.48 19.16 -4.40
C ARG A 201 -3.80 20.31 -3.69
N ILE A 202 -2.53 20.14 -3.31
CA ILE A 202 -1.75 21.18 -2.60
C ILE A 202 -1.63 22.42 -3.47
N THR A 203 -1.22 22.24 -4.73
CA THR A 203 -1.00 23.36 -5.62
C THR A 203 -2.29 24.09 -5.93
N LEU A 204 -3.42 23.38 -6.14
CA LEU A 204 -4.73 24.01 -6.32
C LEU A 204 -5.19 24.79 -5.09
N ALA A 205 -4.92 24.29 -3.87
CA ALA A 205 -5.27 24.99 -2.63
C ALA A 205 -4.52 26.33 -2.46
N GLY A 206 -3.35 26.47 -3.05
CA GLY A 206 -2.58 27.72 -3.08
C GLY A 206 -3.02 28.73 -4.14
N GLN A 207 -4.02 28.41 -4.99
CA GLN A 207 -4.48 29.30 -6.06
C GLN A 207 -5.59 30.25 -5.60
N SER A 208 -5.87 31.25 -6.43
CA SER A 208 -6.99 32.16 -6.22
C SER A 208 -8.34 31.42 -6.17
N SER A 209 -9.32 31.99 -5.44
CA SER A 209 -10.68 31.46 -5.39
C SER A 209 -11.33 31.35 -6.77
N THR A 210 -11.01 32.27 -7.69
CA THR A 210 -11.46 32.24 -9.08
C THR A 210 -11.02 30.98 -9.82
N VAL A 211 -9.76 30.56 -9.66
CA VAL A 211 -9.24 29.32 -10.28
C VAL A 211 -9.92 28.11 -9.64
N ALA A 212 -9.99 28.07 -8.30
CA ALA A 212 -10.64 26.98 -7.58
C ALA A 212 -12.11 26.81 -7.98
N GLU A 213 -12.87 27.90 -8.12
CA GLU A 213 -14.27 27.87 -8.53
C GLU A 213 -14.43 27.30 -9.96
N LYS A 214 -13.58 27.73 -10.91
CA LYS A 214 -13.60 27.23 -12.29
C LYS A 214 -13.29 25.74 -12.37
N VAL A 215 -12.31 25.28 -11.58
CA VAL A 215 -11.97 23.86 -11.49
C VAL A 215 -13.14 23.06 -10.91
N SER A 216 -13.71 23.49 -9.78
CA SER A 216 -14.87 22.84 -9.17
C SER A 216 -16.07 22.78 -10.13
N ARG A 217 -16.41 23.89 -10.80
CA ARG A 217 -17.51 23.94 -11.78
C ARG A 217 -17.34 22.91 -12.90
N SER A 218 -16.11 22.63 -13.30
CA SER A 218 -15.78 21.68 -14.37
C SER A 218 -15.76 20.22 -13.87
N LEU A 219 -15.25 19.98 -12.65
CA LEU A 219 -15.10 18.63 -12.10
C LEU A 219 -16.37 18.08 -11.44
N CYS A 220 -17.14 18.90 -10.74
CA CYS A 220 -18.28 18.43 -9.93
C CYS A 220 -19.37 17.67 -10.69
N PRO A 221 -19.71 17.99 -11.95
CA PRO A 221 -20.67 17.19 -12.73
C PRO A 221 -20.29 15.70 -12.82
N SER A 222 -18.99 15.37 -12.76
CA SER A 222 -18.50 13.99 -12.81
C SER A 222 -18.97 13.13 -11.63
N LEU A 223 -19.27 13.71 -10.47
CA LEU A 223 -19.84 12.97 -9.33
C LEU A 223 -21.23 12.45 -9.60
N SER A 224 -22.03 13.19 -10.37
CA SER A 224 -23.43 12.82 -10.66
C SER A 224 -23.53 11.84 -11.83
N ARG A 225 -22.59 11.88 -12.78
CA ARG A 225 -22.59 10.96 -13.93
C ARG A 225 -22.15 9.54 -13.55
N GLY A 226 -21.21 9.39 -12.61
CA GLY A 226 -20.71 8.08 -12.19
C GLY A 226 -19.96 7.31 -13.28
N ASP A 227 -19.55 7.98 -14.35
CA ASP A 227 -18.80 7.45 -15.50
C ASP A 227 -17.34 7.95 -15.54
N ALA A 228 -16.95 8.79 -14.59
CA ALA A 228 -15.64 9.40 -14.55
C ALA A 228 -14.53 8.38 -14.29
N SER A 229 -13.35 8.68 -14.84
CA SER A 229 -12.13 7.96 -14.48
C SER A 229 -11.92 8.01 -12.96
N ALA A 230 -11.26 7.00 -12.40
CA ALA A 230 -11.02 6.95 -10.96
C ALA A 230 -10.32 8.21 -10.42
N PRO A 231 -9.25 8.75 -11.05
CA PRO A 231 -8.60 9.98 -10.60
C PRO A 231 -9.53 11.20 -10.60
N VAL A 232 -10.32 11.38 -11.67
CA VAL A 232 -11.28 12.50 -11.76
C VAL A 232 -12.35 12.38 -10.69
N TYR A 233 -12.88 11.17 -10.48
CA TYR A 233 -13.89 10.93 -9.46
C TYR A 233 -13.38 11.28 -8.06
N VAL A 234 -12.18 10.82 -7.69
CA VAL A 234 -11.58 11.09 -6.37
C VAL A 234 -11.41 12.60 -6.16
N ARG A 235 -10.83 13.31 -7.13
CA ARG A 235 -10.64 14.77 -7.04
C ARG A 235 -11.96 15.54 -6.97
N ALA A 236 -12.98 15.11 -7.71
CA ALA A 236 -14.31 15.68 -7.60
C ALA A 236 -14.91 15.40 -6.20
N ALA A 237 -14.79 14.18 -5.68
CA ALA A 237 -15.28 13.80 -4.35
C ALA A 237 -14.61 14.60 -3.23
N GLU A 238 -13.34 14.98 -3.39
CA GLU A 238 -12.60 15.78 -2.42
C GLU A 238 -12.97 17.27 -2.41
N ARG A 239 -13.53 17.80 -3.51
CA ARG A 239 -13.66 19.26 -3.74
C ARG A 239 -15.09 19.74 -3.94
N CYS A 240 -16.02 18.84 -4.23
CA CYS A 240 -17.36 19.21 -4.64
C CYS A 240 -18.37 19.11 -3.49
N PRO A 241 -19.41 19.94 -3.48
CA PRO A 241 -20.57 19.73 -2.62
C PRO A 241 -21.18 18.34 -2.89
N LEU A 242 -21.44 17.58 -1.83
CA LEU A 242 -21.98 16.21 -1.92
C LEU A 242 -23.51 16.16 -1.80
N ASP A 243 -24.13 17.29 -1.49
CA ASP A 243 -25.57 17.51 -1.37
C ASP A 243 -26.22 17.87 -2.72
N ALA A 244 -25.43 18.06 -3.78
CA ALA A 244 -25.95 18.35 -5.11
C ALA A 244 -26.84 17.21 -5.64
N PRO A 245 -27.95 17.51 -6.35
CA PRO A 245 -28.81 16.50 -6.95
C PRO A 245 -28.04 15.54 -7.86
N GLY A 246 -28.30 14.24 -7.72
CA GLY A 246 -27.68 13.20 -8.54
C GLY A 246 -26.36 12.65 -8.02
N VAL A 247 -25.69 13.30 -7.06
CA VAL A 247 -24.41 12.81 -6.49
C VAL A 247 -24.55 11.41 -5.88
N GLY A 248 -25.64 11.12 -5.15
CA GLY A 248 -25.88 9.78 -4.60
C GLY A 248 -26.00 8.71 -5.68
N ALA A 249 -26.75 8.98 -6.75
CA ALA A 249 -26.93 8.06 -7.87
C ALA A 249 -25.61 7.83 -8.64
N GLY A 250 -24.86 8.89 -8.90
CA GLY A 250 -23.55 8.81 -9.56
C GLY A 250 -22.50 8.09 -8.71
N ALA A 251 -22.51 8.29 -7.38
CA ALA A 251 -21.67 7.53 -6.46
C ALA A 251 -21.99 6.03 -6.47
N VAL A 252 -23.27 5.64 -6.46
CA VAL A 252 -23.67 4.23 -6.56
C VAL A 252 -23.32 3.64 -7.93
N ALA A 253 -23.43 4.40 -9.01
CA ALA A 253 -23.00 3.97 -10.33
C ALA A 253 -21.48 3.70 -10.37
N GLN A 254 -20.67 4.60 -9.80
CA GLN A 254 -19.22 4.43 -9.71
C GLN A 254 -18.84 3.26 -8.79
N LEU A 255 -19.51 3.09 -7.65
CA LEU A 255 -19.34 1.95 -6.76
C LEU A 255 -19.57 0.63 -7.50
N ARG A 256 -20.68 0.53 -8.24
CA ARG A 256 -21.00 -0.65 -9.05
C ARG A 256 -19.93 -0.92 -10.10
N ALA A 257 -19.50 0.10 -10.84
CA ALA A 257 -18.46 -0.03 -11.85
C ALA A 257 -17.12 -0.49 -11.23
N ALA A 258 -16.73 0.09 -10.09
CA ALA A 258 -15.51 -0.26 -9.38
C ALA A 258 -15.54 -1.70 -8.83
N LEU A 259 -16.64 -2.13 -8.22
CA LEU A 259 -16.81 -3.51 -7.74
C LEU A 259 -16.81 -4.51 -8.89
N GLN A 260 -17.48 -4.19 -10.01
CA GLN A 260 -17.49 -5.07 -11.19
C GLN A 260 -16.10 -5.22 -11.83
N ARG A 261 -15.27 -4.16 -11.86
CA ARG A 261 -13.88 -4.26 -12.33
C ARG A 261 -13.08 -5.27 -11.50
N HIS A 262 -13.25 -5.24 -10.18
CA HIS A 262 -12.63 -6.19 -9.27
C HIS A 262 -13.13 -7.62 -9.53
N VAL A 263 -14.45 -7.84 -9.58
CA VAL A 263 -15.04 -9.17 -9.82
C VAL A 263 -14.52 -9.82 -11.10
N ARG A 264 -14.35 -9.05 -12.17
CA ARG A 264 -13.90 -9.57 -13.47
C ARG A 264 -12.41 -9.97 -13.49
N GLY A 265 -11.67 -9.72 -12.41
CA GLY A 265 -10.21 -9.89 -12.42
C GLY A 265 -9.55 -9.05 -13.51
N ALA A 266 -10.22 -7.98 -13.96
CA ALA A 266 -9.68 -7.06 -14.94
C ALA A 266 -8.64 -6.22 -14.20
N GLU A 267 -7.45 -6.77 -13.99
CA GLU A 267 -6.29 -5.95 -13.77
C GLU A 267 -6.29 -4.91 -14.90
N PRO A 268 -6.15 -3.61 -14.59
CA PRO A 268 -5.98 -2.62 -15.64
C PRO A 268 -4.81 -3.13 -16.48
N SER A 269 -5.07 -3.50 -17.74
CA SER A 269 -4.01 -4.01 -18.60
C SER A 269 -3.00 -2.89 -18.72
N VAL A 270 -1.93 -2.97 -17.93
CA VAL A 270 -0.87 -1.99 -17.96
C VAL A 270 -0.29 -2.16 -19.35
N ALA A 271 -0.50 -1.16 -20.21
CA ALA A 271 0.12 -1.17 -21.52
C ALA A 271 1.62 -1.47 -21.28
N PRO A 272 2.24 -2.41 -22.01
CA PRO A 272 3.59 -2.91 -21.72
C PRO A 272 4.70 -1.83 -21.68
N ASN A 273 4.35 -0.59 -22.01
CA ASN A 273 5.24 0.57 -22.06
C ASN A 273 5.09 1.54 -20.87
N GLY A 274 4.11 1.33 -19.98
CA GLY A 274 3.95 2.07 -18.72
C GLY A 274 4.73 1.35 -17.61
N GLY A 275 5.77 1.98 -17.07
CA GLY A 275 6.57 1.37 -16.01
C GLY A 275 5.73 0.99 -14.79
N ALA A 276 6.18 0.01 -14.00
CA ALA A 276 5.51 -0.49 -12.79
C ALA A 276 4.93 0.61 -11.86
N PRO A 277 5.57 1.78 -11.64
CA PRO A 277 5.03 2.84 -10.79
C PRO A 277 3.67 3.41 -11.25
N GLN A 278 3.40 3.42 -12.56
CA GLN A 278 2.12 3.92 -13.08
C GLN A 278 0.96 2.95 -12.83
N ALA A 279 1.25 1.64 -12.85
CA ALA A 279 0.27 0.61 -12.53
C ALA A 279 -0.18 0.73 -11.07
N ASP A 280 0.78 0.88 -10.16
CA ASP A 280 0.50 1.03 -8.73
C ASP A 280 -0.30 2.30 -8.43
N ALA A 281 0.05 3.43 -9.05
CA ALA A 281 -0.69 4.70 -8.91
C ALA A 281 -2.14 4.60 -9.41
N LEU A 282 -2.38 3.88 -10.50
CA LEU A 282 -3.72 3.65 -11.03
C LEU A 282 -4.52 2.69 -10.13
N LEU A 283 -3.89 1.64 -9.60
CA LEU A 283 -4.51 0.73 -8.64
C LEU A 283 -4.91 1.48 -7.36
N GLU A 284 -4.05 2.36 -6.87
CA GLU A 284 -4.35 3.21 -5.71
C GLU A 284 -5.52 4.17 -6.01
N SER A 285 -5.52 4.82 -7.18
CA SER A 285 -6.62 5.70 -7.60
C SER A 285 -7.95 4.95 -7.68
N ASN A 286 -7.94 3.72 -8.20
CA ASN A 286 -9.12 2.86 -8.26
C ASN A 286 -9.62 2.46 -6.87
N ALA A 287 -8.72 2.15 -5.94
CA ALA A 287 -9.07 1.83 -4.56
C ALA A 287 -9.69 3.04 -3.86
N ARG A 288 -9.09 4.23 -3.99
CA ARG A 288 -9.65 5.48 -3.45
C ARG A 288 -11.01 5.80 -4.05
N ALA A 289 -11.18 5.66 -5.36
CA ALA A 289 -12.47 5.87 -6.02
C ALA A 289 -13.55 4.90 -5.49
N LEU A 290 -13.18 3.63 -5.26
CA LEU A 290 -14.06 2.64 -4.63
C LEU A 290 -14.45 3.07 -3.21
N PHE A 291 -13.49 3.50 -2.38
CA PHE A 291 -13.74 3.91 -0.99
C PHE A 291 -14.61 5.16 -0.90
N SER A 292 -14.29 6.21 -1.67
CA SER A 292 -15.07 7.45 -1.69
C SER A 292 -16.47 7.23 -2.25
N SER A 293 -16.61 6.48 -3.36
CA SER A 293 -17.94 6.21 -3.93
C SER A 293 -18.82 5.36 -3.02
N ALA A 294 -18.23 4.39 -2.31
CA ALA A 294 -18.92 3.61 -1.30
C ALA A 294 -19.42 4.50 -0.15
N ALA A 295 -18.55 5.30 0.44
CA ALA A 295 -18.92 6.16 1.57
C ALA A 295 -19.97 7.22 1.18
N ILE A 296 -19.79 7.90 0.04
CA ILE A 296 -20.78 8.85 -0.49
C ILE A 296 -22.11 8.13 -0.78
N GLY A 297 -22.06 6.95 -1.39
CA GLY A 297 -23.24 6.14 -1.68
C GLY A 297 -24.01 5.74 -0.42
N VAL A 298 -23.32 5.29 0.63
CA VAL A 298 -23.92 4.95 1.93
C VAL A 298 -24.64 6.16 2.52
N THR A 299 -24.04 7.35 2.47
CA THR A 299 -24.63 8.55 3.06
C THR A 299 -25.75 9.16 2.22
N ARG A 300 -25.66 9.10 0.88
CA ARG A 300 -26.56 9.83 -0.03
C ARG A 300 -27.62 8.97 -0.72
N ALA A 301 -27.40 7.67 -0.82
CA ALA A 301 -28.29 6.70 -1.47
C ALA A 301 -28.15 5.31 -0.81
N PRO A 302 -28.43 5.18 0.50
CA PRO A 302 -28.11 3.98 1.28
C PRO A 302 -28.76 2.70 0.75
N ALA A 303 -30.02 2.77 0.31
CA ALA A 303 -30.73 1.61 -0.21
C ALA A 303 -30.11 1.09 -1.51
N GLU A 304 -29.77 1.99 -2.43
CA GLU A 304 -29.16 1.65 -3.72
C GLU A 304 -27.71 1.21 -3.55
N ALA A 305 -26.96 1.81 -2.62
CA ALA A 305 -25.61 1.39 -2.27
C ALA A 305 -25.61 -0.02 -1.68
N GLY A 306 -26.51 -0.31 -0.74
CA GLY A 306 -26.71 -1.64 -0.16
C GLY A 306 -27.05 -2.70 -1.21
N ALA A 307 -27.97 -2.38 -2.13
CA ALA A 307 -28.32 -3.24 -3.26
C ALA A 307 -27.12 -3.50 -4.20
N ALA A 308 -26.33 -2.47 -4.52
CA ALA A 308 -25.14 -2.59 -5.35
C ALA A 308 -24.05 -3.46 -4.70
N ALA A 309 -23.84 -3.31 -3.38
CA ALA A 309 -22.93 -4.13 -2.61
C ALA A 309 -23.39 -5.60 -2.57
N CYS A 310 -24.69 -5.86 -2.35
CA CYS A 310 -25.21 -7.23 -2.33
C CYS A 310 -25.13 -7.92 -3.69
N ALA A 311 -25.45 -7.21 -4.78
CA ALA A 311 -25.28 -7.75 -6.13
C ALA A 311 -23.81 -8.09 -6.44
N SER A 312 -22.89 -7.26 -5.98
CA SER A 312 -21.45 -7.54 -6.10
C SER A 312 -21.04 -8.73 -5.24
N ALA A 313 -21.61 -8.86 -4.04
CA ALA A 313 -21.36 -10.01 -3.18
C ALA A 313 -21.79 -11.33 -3.82
N GLN A 314 -22.95 -11.35 -4.47
CA GLN A 314 -23.41 -12.49 -5.25
C GLN A 314 -22.44 -12.86 -6.38
N ALA A 315 -21.93 -11.86 -7.11
CA ALA A 315 -20.98 -12.10 -8.18
C ALA A 315 -19.64 -12.65 -7.64
N LEU A 316 -19.18 -12.12 -6.51
CA LEU A 316 -17.96 -12.56 -5.81
C LEU A 316 -18.07 -14.00 -5.29
N SER A 317 -19.21 -14.36 -4.69
CA SER A 317 -19.47 -15.72 -4.20
C SER A 317 -19.48 -16.74 -5.35
N ASN A 318 -19.88 -16.32 -6.55
CA ASN A 318 -19.87 -17.17 -7.75
C ASN A 318 -18.52 -17.19 -8.48
N ALA A 319 -17.56 -16.32 -8.11
CA ALA A 319 -16.25 -16.27 -8.74
C ALA A 319 -15.39 -17.48 -8.37
N SER A 320 -14.47 -17.87 -9.27
CA SER A 320 -13.50 -18.94 -9.03
C SER A 320 -12.61 -18.67 -7.81
N GLU A 321 -12.08 -19.71 -7.18
CA GLU A 321 -11.16 -19.59 -6.03
C GLU A 321 -9.93 -18.71 -6.34
N ALA A 322 -9.35 -18.87 -7.54
CA ALA A 322 -8.27 -18.00 -8.01
C ALA A 322 -8.65 -16.52 -8.12
N ALA A 323 -9.92 -16.23 -8.48
CA ALA A 323 -10.43 -14.86 -8.47
C ALA A 323 -10.61 -14.36 -7.02
N ARG A 324 -11.06 -15.21 -6.10
CA ARG A 324 -11.18 -14.85 -4.67
C ARG A 324 -9.83 -14.57 -4.02
N ASP A 325 -8.79 -15.30 -4.39
CA ASP A 325 -7.42 -15.11 -3.88
C ASP A 325 -6.75 -13.85 -4.47
N ALA A 326 -6.94 -13.57 -5.77
CA ALA A 326 -6.50 -12.32 -6.39
C ALA A 326 -7.23 -11.09 -5.79
N LEU A 327 -8.46 -11.30 -5.32
CA LEU A 327 -9.27 -10.34 -4.57
C LEU A 327 -8.95 -10.29 -3.08
N GLY A 328 -7.99 -11.08 -2.61
CA GLY A 328 -7.38 -10.96 -1.28
C GLY A 328 -6.62 -9.65 -1.06
N ARG A 329 -6.48 -8.80 -2.11
CA ARG A 329 -6.20 -7.38 -1.90
C ARG A 329 -7.40 -6.75 -1.18
N PRO A 330 -7.22 -6.15 0.02
CA PRO A 330 -8.28 -5.85 1.00
C PRO A 330 -9.39 -4.84 0.59
N GLY A 331 -9.58 -4.52 -0.69
CA GLY A 331 -10.52 -3.51 -1.16
C GLY A 331 -11.97 -4.00 -1.30
N ALA A 332 -12.28 -4.78 -2.33
CA ALA A 332 -13.67 -4.97 -2.78
C ALA A 332 -14.57 -5.71 -1.78
N ARG A 333 -14.10 -6.82 -1.21
CA ARG A 333 -14.88 -7.59 -0.22
C ARG A 333 -15.06 -6.79 1.08
N SER A 334 -14.01 -6.14 1.57
CA SER A 334 -14.09 -5.28 2.76
C SER A 334 -15.09 -4.15 2.53
N VAL A 335 -14.96 -3.42 1.42
CA VAL A 335 -15.87 -2.30 1.08
C VAL A 335 -17.31 -2.78 0.94
N ALA A 336 -17.56 -3.88 0.24
CA ALA A 336 -18.91 -4.42 0.11
C ALA A 336 -19.49 -4.80 1.49
N ALA A 337 -18.70 -5.45 2.36
CA ALA A 337 -19.10 -5.75 3.73
C ALA A 337 -19.37 -4.48 4.56
N SER A 338 -18.51 -3.47 4.47
CA SER A 338 -18.70 -2.17 5.13
C SER A 338 -19.96 -1.45 4.65
N VAL A 339 -20.24 -1.46 3.34
CA VAL A 339 -21.47 -0.87 2.78
C VAL A 339 -22.71 -1.63 3.27
N LEU A 340 -22.70 -2.96 3.22
CA LEU A 340 -23.80 -3.79 3.72
C LEU A 340 -24.03 -3.56 5.22
N ALA A 341 -22.96 -3.44 6.00
CA ALA A 341 -23.02 -3.18 7.44
C ALA A 341 -23.57 -1.78 7.74
N ALA A 342 -23.04 -0.74 7.10
CA ALA A 342 -23.46 0.64 7.32
C ALA A 342 -24.90 0.90 6.87
N THR A 343 -25.33 0.28 5.77
CA THR A 343 -26.72 0.37 5.26
C THR A 343 -27.68 -0.60 5.94
N LYS A 344 -27.18 -1.48 6.83
CA LYS A 344 -27.93 -2.57 7.48
C LYS A 344 -28.68 -3.46 6.47
N THR A 345 -28.13 -3.60 5.26
CA THR A 345 -28.74 -4.38 4.17
C THR A 345 -28.54 -5.86 4.41
N LYS A 346 -29.64 -6.64 4.39
CA LYS A 346 -29.56 -8.10 4.45
C LYS A 346 -29.12 -8.67 3.09
N CYS A 347 -28.16 -9.59 3.09
CA CYS A 347 -27.62 -10.17 1.86
C CYS A 347 -27.23 -11.64 2.03
N ASP A 348 -28.11 -12.55 1.62
CA ASP A 348 -27.87 -13.99 1.72
C ASP A 348 -26.63 -14.44 0.93
N ALA A 349 -26.39 -13.80 -0.22
CA ALA A 349 -25.24 -14.07 -1.07
C ALA A 349 -23.88 -13.88 -0.38
N ALA A 350 -23.84 -13.03 0.65
CA ALA A 350 -22.66 -12.73 1.45
C ALA A 350 -22.55 -13.58 2.72
N LYS A 351 -23.55 -14.41 3.08
CA LYS A 351 -23.48 -15.27 4.28
C LYS A 351 -22.29 -16.23 4.22
N GLY A 352 -22.00 -16.77 3.04
CA GLY A 352 -20.82 -17.62 2.83
C GLY A 352 -19.48 -16.92 3.09
N TRP A 353 -19.45 -15.59 3.20
CA TRP A 353 -18.23 -14.86 3.58
C TRP A 353 -17.89 -14.99 5.07
N LEU A 354 -18.79 -15.53 5.87
CA LEU A 354 -18.57 -15.84 7.28
C LEU A 354 -18.13 -17.29 7.48
N ASP A 355 -17.85 -18.02 6.41
CA ASP A 355 -17.30 -19.38 6.43
C ASP A 355 -15.96 -19.44 5.64
N PRO A 356 -14.82 -19.61 6.31
CA PRO A 356 -14.68 -19.68 7.77
C PRO A 356 -14.97 -18.31 8.43
N PRO A 357 -15.36 -18.29 9.72
CA PRO A 357 -15.58 -17.05 10.48
C PRO A 357 -14.38 -16.11 10.44
N PRO A 358 -14.60 -14.77 10.36
CA PRO A 358 -13.51 -13.82 10.44
C PRO A 358 -12.79 -13.99 11.77
N CYS A 359 -11.46 -14.04 11.71
CA CYS A 359 -10.63 -14.35 12.86
C CYS A 359 -9.29 -13.63 12.79
N SER A 360 -9.11 -12.63 13.64
CA SER A 360 -7.87 -11.85 13.73
C SER A 360 -7.83 -11.06 15.03
N ALA A 361 -6.63 -10.73 15.50
CA ALA A 361 -6.43 -9.83 16.62
C ALA A 361 -7.01 -8.42 16.36
N SER A 362 -7.24 -8.04 15.10
CA SER A 362 -7.93 -6.79 14.76
C SER A 362 -9.41 -6.75 15.17
N LEU A 363 -10.01 -7.91 15.45
CA LEU A 363 -11.39 -8.07 15.92
C LEU A 363 -11.51 -7.90 17.44
N ASP A 364 -10.39 -7.70 18.13
CA ASP A 364 -10.32 -7.62 19.57
C ASP A 364 -10.43 -6.16 20.03
N CYS A 365 -11.50 -5.85 20.76
CA CYS A 365 -11.72 -4.60 21.48
C CYS A 365 -11.61 -4.86 23.01
N ASP A 366 -11.90 -3.84 23.82
CA ASP A 366 -11.78 -3.87 25.29
C ASP A 366 -12.43 -5.11 25.91
N GLY A 367 -11.60 -6.10 26.25
CA GLY A 367 -12.03 -7.33 26.94
C GLY A 367 -12.71 -8.40 26.07
N GLY A 368 -12.95 -8.18 24.76
CA GLY A 368 -13.57 -9.21 23.92
C GLY A 368 -13.63 -8.91 22.42
N LEU A 369 -14.33 -9.79 21.70
CA LEU A 369 -14.72 -9.53 20.31
C LEU A 369 -15.43 -8.18 20.24
N CYS A 370 -15.04 -7.32 19.30
CA CYS A 370 -15.64 -5.99 19.14
C CYS A 370 -17.16 -6.08 19.04
N SER A 371 -17.84 -5.21 19.79
CA SER A 371 -19.28 -5.11 19.79
C SER A 371 -19.80 -4.46 18.50
N ALA A 372 -21.11 -4.57 18.26
CA ALA A 372 -21.74 -3.86 17.15
C ALA A 372 -21.52 -2.33 17.23
N SER A 373 -21.56 -1.76 18.44
CA SER A 373 -21.31 -0.32 18.65
C SER A 373 -19.87 0.09 18.35
N ASP A 374 -18.88 -0.73 18.72
CA ASP A 374 -17.47 -0.43 18.42
C ASP A 374 -17.24 -0.38 16.90
N LEU A 375 -17.87 -1.28 16.17
CA LEU A 375 -17.76 -1.37 14.72
C LEU A 375 -18.58 -0.28 14.01
N ASP A 376 -19.72 0.12 14.57
CA ASP A 376 -20.48 1.26 14.07
C ASP A 376 -19.66 2.56 14.20
N VAL A 377 -18.86 2.74 15.26
CA VAL A 377 -17.93 3.88 15.38
C VAL A 377 -16.90 3.89 14.25
N ASP A 378 -16.36 2.74 13.85
CA ASP A 378 -15.41 2.67 12.72
C ASP A 378 -16.07 3.01 11.39
N LEU A 379 -17.28 2.47 11.14
CA LEU A 379 -18.04 2.74 9.92
C LEU A 379 -18.45 4.22 9.82
N ASP A 380 -18.83 4.80 10.96
CA ASP A 380 -19.15 6.20 11.10
C ASP A 380 -17.92 7.09 10.87
N ALA A 381 -16.76 6.74 11.40
CA ALA A 381 -15.52 7.46 11.16
C ALA A 381 -15.14 7.44 9.68
N TRP A 382 -15.26 6.27 9.03
CA TRP A 382 -15.04 6.10 7.60
C TRP A 382 -15.99 6.95 6.75
N THR A 383 -17.30 6.89 7.02
CA THR A 383 -18.30 7.65 6.26
C THR A 383 -18.16 9.16 6.51
N ARG A 384 -17.99 9.61 7.76
CA ARG A 384 -17.76 11.02 8.07
C ARG A 384 -16.50 11.57 7.42
N GLY A 385 -15.39 10.83 7.43
CA GLY A 385 -14.16 11.27 6.76
C GLY A 385 -14.37 11.53 5.27
N ALA A 386 -15.19 10.69 4.61
CA ALA A 386 -15.51 10.86 3.20
C ALA A 386 -16.53 11.95 2.89
N THR A 387 -17.41 12.27 3.83
CA THR A 387 -18.53 13.19 3.61
C THR A 387 -18.47 14.49 4.41
N ALA A 388 -17.39 14.71 5.16
CA ALA A 388 -17.17 15.93 5.93
C ALA A 388 -17.43 17.17 5.06
N GLU A 389 -18.05 18.21 5.63
CA GLU A 389 -18.28 19.45 4.90
C GLU A 389 -16.94 20.11 4.50
N LEU A 390 -16.98 20.89 3.42
CA LEU A 390 -15.81 21.61 2.94
C LEU A 390 -15.68 22.90 3.73
N ASP A 391 -14.92 22.92 4.81
CA ASP A 391 -14.57 24.15 5.53
C ASP A 391 -13.50 24.94 4.77
N GLY A 392 -13.85 25.43 3.57
CA GLY A 392 -12.95 26.21 2.70
C GLY A 392 -11.76 25.42 2.13
N GLY A 393 -11.72 24.10 2.31
CA GLY A 393 -10.62 23.22 1.92
C GLY A 393 -11.06 21.94 1.21
N ALA A 394 -10.12 21.02 0.98
CA ALA A 394 -10.40 19.67 0.45
C ALA A 394 -10.74 18.71 1.60
N ARG A 395 -11.57 17.69 1.33
CA ARG A 395 -11.82 16.60 2.30
C ARG A 395 -10.55 15.79 2.57
N GLU A 396 -10.52 15.14 3.73
CA GLU A 396 -9.43 14.27 4.12
C GLU A 396 -9.31 13.07 3.16
N THR A 397 -8.07 12.74 2.78
CA THR A 397 -7.79 11.73 1.76
C THR A 397 -7.52 10.34 2.31
N SER A 398 -7.34 10.22 3.63
CA SER A 398 -7.11 8.96 4.31
C SER A 398 -8.44 8.28 4.66
N ILE A 399 -9.30 8.09 3.66
CA ILE A 399 -10.57 7.37 3.80
C ILE A 399 -10.26 5.88 3.65
N VAL A 400 -9.83 5.25 4.73
CA VAL A 400 -9.62 3.80 4.76
C VAL A 400 -10.85 3.16 5.41
N PRO A 401 -11.55 2.23 4.74
CA PRO A 401 -12.62 1.47 5.38
C PRO A 401 -12.06 0.66 6.56
N PRO A 402 -12.91 0.15 7.46
CA PRO A 402 -12.49 -0.81 8.47
C PRO A 402 -11.70 -1.97 7.84
N SER A 403 -10.80 -2.60 8.61
CA SER A 403 -10.08 -3.79 8.13
C SER A 403 -11.05 -4.84 7.63
N GLY A 404 -10.61 -5.71 6.71
CA GLY A 404 -11.49 -6.71 6.11
C GLY A 404 -12.22 -7.58 7.13
N GLU A 405 -11.53 -7.96 8.21
CA GLU A 405 -12.13 -8.73 9.30
C GLU A 405 -13.15 -7.91 10.08
N ARG A 406 -12.83 -6.65 10.44
CA ARG A 406 -13.77 -5.77 11.16
C ARG A 406 -15.00 -5.47 10.31
N ALA A 407 -14.84 -5.25 9.01
CA ALA A 407 -15.93 -5.07 8.07
C ALA A 407 -16.83 -6.33 7.98
N LEU A 408 -16.24 -7.52 7.94
CA LEU A 408 -16.98 -8.79 7.94
C LEU A 408 -17.73 -9.03 9.26
N LEU A 409 -17.11 -8.72 10.40
CA LEU A 409 -17.78 -8.81 11.70
C LEU A 409 -18.94 -7.81 11.80
N ALA A 410 -18.74 -6.57 11.33
CA ALA A 410 -19.79 -5.55 11.28
C ALA A 410 -20.96 -6.00 10.38
N PHE A 411 -20.63 -6.60 9.23
CA PHE A 411 -21.61 -7.21 8.35
C PHE A 411 -22.40 -8.33 9.06
N ALA A 412 -21.72 -9.22 9.79
CA ALA A 412 -22.36 -10.29 10.55
C ALA A 412 -23.38 -9.74 11.57
N TYR A 413 -23.02 -8.73 12.35
CA TYR A 413 -23.94 -8.03 13.24
C TYR A 413 -25.11 -7.39 12.49
N ALA A 414 -24.86 -6.81 11.32
CA ALA A 414 -25.93 -6.26 10.48
C ALA A 414 -26.86 -7.36 9.93
N GLN A 415 -26.42 -8.63 9.83
CA GLN A 415 -27.27 -9.76 9.47
C GLN A 415 -28.10 -10.30 10.64
N GLY A 416 -27.69 -10.08 11.90
CA GLY A 416 -28.46 -10.45 13.08
C GLY A 416 -27.58 -10.69 14.31
N ALA A 417 -28.09 -11.47 15.26
CA ALA A 417 -27.25 -11.98 16.35
C ALA A 417 -26.11 -12.82 15.76
N LEU A 418 -24.91 -12.70 16.33
CA LEU A 418 -23.77 -13.48 15.86
C LEU A 418 -24.01 -14.97 16.07
N ASP A 419 -23.68 -15.75 15.06
CA ASP A 419 -23.66 -17.20 15.18
C ASP A 419 -22.68 -17.62 16.27
N ARG A 420 -23.08 -18.64 17.04
CA ARG A 420 -22.23 -19.24 18.09
C ARG A 420 -20.85 -19.60 17.56
N GLU A 421 -20.78 -20.03 16.30
CA GLU A 421 -19.54 -20.39 15.61
C GLU A 421 -18.52 -19.25 15.61
N ILE A 422 -18.96 -18.03 15.25
CA ILE A 422 -18.12 -16.83 15.19
C ILE A 422 -17.64 -16.46 16.59
N VAL A 423 -18.55 -16.47 17.57
CA VAL A 423 -18.27 -16.05 18.95
C VAL A 423 -17.27 -16.99 19.63
N VAL A 424 -17.50 -18.31 19.56
CA VAL A 424 -16.66 -19.31 20.24
C VAL A 424 -15.28 -19.36 19.63
N ARG A 425 -15.16 -19.44 18.29
CA ARG A 425 -13.86 -19.49 17.60
C ARG A 425 -12.98 -18.28 17.92
N ASN A 426 -13.58 -17.08 17.93
CA ASN A 426 -12.84 -15.88 18.31
C ASN A 426 -12.47 -15.84 19.79
N ALA A 427 -13.36 -16.29 20.69
CA ALA A 427 -13.07 -16.33 22.12
C ALA A 427 -11.89 -17.26 22.46
N ARG A 428 -11.77 -18.41 21.77
CA ARG A 428 -10.69 -19.40 21.97
C ARG A 428 -9.28 -18.83 21.79
N ARG A 429 -9.11 -17.81 20.95
CA ARG A 429 -7.81 -17.11 20.77
C ARG A 429 -7.28 -16.48 22.04
N ARG A 430 -8.16 -16.19 23.00
CA ARG A 430 -7.85 -15.54 24.27
C ARG A 430 -7.87 -16.50 25.45
N TYR A 431 -8.09 -17.79 25.21
CA TYR A 431 -8.15 -18.76 26.30
C TYR A 431 -6.78 -18.87 26.97
N ALA A 432 -6.80 -18.90 28.30
CA ALA A 432 -5.58 -19.09 29.07
C ALA A 432 -5.01 -20.48 28.79
N TRP A 433 -3.71 -20.54 28.50
CA TRP A 433 -2.96 -21.80 28.47
C TRP A 433 -2.66 -22.23 29.92
N PRO A 434 -2.50 -23.53 30.18
CA PRO A 434 -2.04 -23.98 31.48
C PRO A 434 -0.62 -23.46 31.75
N ASP A 435 -0.35 -23.11 33.01
CA ASP A 435 0.97 -22.66 33.43
C ASP A 435 2.06 -23.70 33.10
N ASP A 436 3.26 -23.20 32.79
CA ASP A 436 4.42 -23.91 32.23
C ASP A 436 4.59 -25.35 32.75
N GLN A 437 4.33 -26.34 31.90
CA GLN A 437 4.80 -27.71 32.12
C GLN A 437 6.30 -27.79 31.80
N LEU A 438 7.03 -28.61 32.58
CA LEU A 438 8.48 -28.78 32.44
C LEU A 438 8.92 -29.41 31.11
N VAL A 439 8.04 -30.19 30.48
CA VAL A 439 8.32 -30.94 29.25
C VAL A 439 7.67 -30.25 28.06
N ARG A 440 8.41 -30.10 26.95
CA ARG A 440 7.91 -29.51 25.71
C ARG A 440 7.29 -30.58 24.81
N CYS A 441 6.23 -30.25 24.07
CA CYS A 441 5.55 -31.23 23.22
C CYS A 441 6.39 -31.68 22.00
N ASP A 442 7.40 -30.90 21.63
CA ASP A 442 8.40 -31.22 20.62
C ASP A 442 9.64 -31.96 21.16
N ASP A 443 9.71 -32.22 22.48
CA ASP A 443 10.78 -33.01 23.08
C ASP A 443 10.64 -34.47 22.64
N GLU A 444 11.51 -34.91 21.74
CA GLU A 444 11.51 -36.27 21.20
C GLU A 444 11.65 -37.35 22.28
N ALA A 445 12.28 -37.04 23.41
CA ALA A 445 12.44 -37.97 24.52
C ALA A 445 11.16 -38.17 25.34
N ALA A 446 10.21 -37.23 25.28
CA ALA A 446 8.94 -37.34 25.99
C ALA A 446 8.04 -38.40 25.34
N ALA A 447 7.43 -39.29 26.12
CA ALA A 447 6.49 -40.26 25.56
C ALA A 447 5.26 -39.55 24.94
N ASN A 448 4.68 -40.13 23.91
CA ASN A 448 3.42 -39.66 23.34
C ASN A 448 2.28 -39.68 24.36
N GLY A 449 1.43 -38.66 24.35
CA GLY A 449 0.36 -38.47 25.33
C GLY A 449 0.82 -37.89 26.67
N THR A 450 2.13 -37.67 26.85
CA THR A 450 2.67 -37.00 28.05
C THR A 450 2.17 -35.55 28.11
N PRO A 451 1.70 -35.06 29.27
CA PRO A 451 1.41 -33.65 29.47
C PRO A 451 2.63 -32.78 29.13
N CYS A 452 2.43 -31.71 28.38
CA CYS A 452 3.54 -30.88 27.91
C CYS A 452 3.11 -29.44 27.61
N THR A 453 4.09 -28.58 27.38
CA THR A 453 3.90 -27.19 26.92
C THR A 453 4.13 -27.10 25.41
N CYS A 454 3.23 -26.42 24.70
CA CYS A 454 3.40 -26.12 23.29
C CYS A 454 4.45 -25.02 23.09
N THR A 455 5.48 -25.29 22.31
CA THR A 455 6.63 -24.39 22.11
C THR A 455 6.36 -23.23 21.18
N ALA A 456 5.31 -23.31 20.35
CA ALA A 456 4.87 -22.22 19.48
C ALA A 456 3.58 -21.59 20.05
N SER A 457 3.54 -20.25 20.09
CA SER A 457 2.26 -19.55 20.17
C SER A 457 1.46 -19.93 18.93
N LEU A 458 0.39 -20.71 19.11
CA LEU A 458 -0.46 -21.06 17.98
C LEU A 458 -0.91 -19.76 17.32
N THR A 459 -0.66 -19.66 16.02
CA THR A 459 -1.14 -18.52 15.24
C THR A 459 -2.67 -18.43 15.36
N PRO A 460 -3.26 -17.22 15.45
CA PRO A 460 -4.70 -17.02 15.62
C PRO A 460 -5.60 -17.88 14.73
N TRP A 461 -5.18 -18.14 13.50
CA TRP A 461 -5.93 -18.95 12.54
C TRP A 461 -6.11 -20.42 12.99
N VAL A 462 -5.19 -20.98 13.78
CA VAL A 462 -5.27 -22.37 14.26
C VAL A 462 -6.47 -22.55 15.18
N TYR A 463 -6.72 -21.61 16.08
CA TYR A 463 -7.89 -21.64 16.96
C TYR A 463 -9.19 -21.55 16.18
N CYS A 464 -9.20 -20.70 15.15
CA CYS A 464 -10.39 -20.42 14.36
C CYS A 464 -10.64 -21.40 13.22
N ALA A 465 -9.67 -22.24 12.88
CA ALA A 465 -9.90 -23.36 11.97
C ALA A 465 -10.69 -24.50 12.65
N VAL A 466 -10.79 -24.49 13.99
CA VAL A 466 -11.47 -25.54 14.75
C VAL A 466 -12.91 -25.16 15.00
N ASP A 467 -13.84 -26.01 14.55
CA ASP A 467 -15.27 -25.82 14.76
C ASP A 467 -15.63 -25.62 16.24
N ALA A 468 -16.63 -24.79 16.54
CA ALA A 468 -17.05 -24.52 17.91
C ALA A 468 -17.54 -25.78 18.63
N GLY A 469 -18.07 -26.76 17.88
CA GLY A 469 -18.43 -28.08 18.43
C GLY A 469 -17.23 -28.97 18.78
N THR A 470 -16.06 -28.69 18.20
CA THR A 470 -14.84 -29.47 18.42
C THR A 470 -14.11 -28.96 19.66
N THR A 471 -14.13 -29.74 20.73
CA THR A 471 -13.45 -29.41 21.99
C THR A 471 -12.05 -29.98 22.07
N ARG A 472 -11.67 -31.00 21.30
CA ARG A 472 -10.29 -31.53 21.23
C ARG A 472 -9.72 -31.38 19.84
N THR A 473 -8.51 -30.86 19.75
CA THR A 473 -7.78 -30.69 18.49
C THR A 473 -6.29 -30.97 18.67
N SER A 474 -5.56 -30.96 17.56
CA SER A 474 -4.11 -31.03 17.58
C SER A 474 -3.50 -30.10 16.54
N HIS A 475 -2.35 -29.52 16.87
CA HIS A 475 -1.52 -28.74 15.96
C HIS A 475 -0.07 -29.19 16.12
N GLU A 476 0.56 -29.57 15.01
CA GLU A 476 1.91 -30.14 15.02
C GLU A 476 2.04 -31.32 16.02
N THR A 477 2.90 -31.18 17.02
CA THR A 477 3.14 -32.17 18.08
C THR A 477 2.26 -31.97 19.32
N CYS A 478 1.38 -30.97 19.33
CA CYS A 478 0.50 -30.65 20.45
C CYS A 478 -0.92 -31.16 20.22
N ALA A 479 -1.50 -31.84 21.20
CA ALA A 479 -2.93 -32.08 21.33
C ALA A 479 -3.45 -31.37 22.58
N PHE A 480 -4.62 -30.75 22.51
CA PHE A 480 -5.17 -29.97 23.61
C PHE A 480 -6.69 -29.92 23.56
N HIS A 481 -7.29 -29.56 24.69
CA HIS A 481 -8.73 -29.42 24.86
C HIS A 481 -9.13 -27.95 25.09
N PHE A 482 -10.22 -27.54 24.45
CA PHE A 482 -10.89 -26.27 24.66
C PHE A 482 -11.97 -26.46 25.73
N ASP A 483 -11.72 -25.93 26.91
CA ASP A 483 -12.71 -25.79 27.98
C ASP A 483 -13.45 -24.47 27.79
N ASP A 484 -14.40 -24.47 26.86
CA ASP A 484 -15.18 -23.28 26.50
C ASP A 484 -15.98 -22.71 27.70
N ALA A 485 -16.35 -23.58 28.67
CA ALA A 485 -17.09 -23.19 29.87
C ALA A 485 -16.25 -22.33 30.82
N ASN A 486 -14.98 -22.69 31.00
CA ASN A 486 -14.04 -21.94 31.84
C ASN A 486 -13.12 -21.00 31.04
N ARG A 487 -13.31 -20.90 29.71
CA ARG A 487 -12.53 -20.06 28.79
C ARG A 487 -11.02 -20.28 28.89
N ARG A 488 -10.62 -21.55 28.92
CA ARG A 488 -9.22 -21.96 29.02
C ARG A 488 -8.92 -23.12 28.08
N ILE A 489 -7.64 -23.31 27.81
CA ILE A 489 -7.12 -24.50 27.17
C ILE A 489 -6.58 -25.39 28.29
N ASP A 490 -6.91 -26.67 28.26
CA ASP A 490 -6.41 -27.65 29.22
C ASP A 490 -6.07 -28.99 28.53
N ASP A 491 -5.65 -29.97 29.34
CA ASP A 491 -5.27 -31.31 28.88
C ASP A 491 -4.25 -31.30 27.71
N VAL A 492 -3.27 -30.38 27.78
CA VAL A 492 -2.24 -30.20 26.75
C VAL A 492 -1.23 -31.35 26.84
N ARG A 493 -1.10 -32.10 25.75
CA ARG A 493 -0.30 -33.33 25.67
C ARG A 493 0.43 -33.46 24.33
N ARG A 494 1.47 -34.29 24.32
CA ARG A 494 2.14 -34.67 23.08
C ARG A 494 1.18 -35.47 22.22
N LYS A 495 0.94 -35.01 20.99
CA LYS A 495 0.02 -35.62 20.02
C LYS A 495 0.32 -37.10 19.87
N CYS A 496 -0.73 -37.90 19.88
CA CYS A 496 -0.64 -39.34 19.77
C CYS A 496 -1.90 -39.94 19.13
N GLU A 497 -1.74 -41.08 18.48
CA GLU A 497 -2.81 -41.79 17.81
C GLU A 497 -3.57 -42.71 18.78
N ALA A 498 -4.90 -42.64 18.70
CA ALA A 498 -5.84 -43.40 19.55
C ALA A 498 -5.85 -44.90 19.20
N PRO A 499 -6.41 -45.78 20.05
CA PRO A 499 -6.57 -47.19 19.73
C PRO A 499 -7.31 -47.40 18.40
N GLY A 500 -6.77 -48.27 17.54
CA GLY A 500 -7.32 -48.56 16.21
C GLY A 500 -6.99 -47.53 15.12
N ALA A 501 -6.37 -46.40 15.45
CA ALA A 501 -5.92 -45.43 14.46
C ALA A 501 -4.69 -45.94 13.70
N ARG A 502 -4.56 -45.53 12.42
CA ARG A 502 -3.41 -45.90 11.58
C ARG A 502 -2.16 -45.18 12.09
N CYS A 503 -1.03 -45.87 12.07
CA CYS A 503 0.21 -45.37 12.65
C CYS A 503 1.41 -45.58 11.71
N SER A 504 2.46 -44.77 11.87
CA SER A 504 3.63 -44.76 10.96
C SER A 504 4.91 -45.35 11.58
N GLY A 505 4.91 -45.70 12.88
CA GLY A 505 6.06 -46.30 13.54
C GLY A 505 5.92 -46.45 15.05
N ARG A 506 6.96 -46.99 15.70
CA ARG A 506 7.04 -47.03 17.17
C ARG A 506 7.09 -45.59 17.69
N GLY A 507 6.15 -45.22 18.56
CA GLY A 507 6.07 -43.87 19.10
C GLY A 507 5.19 -42.89 18.31
N SER A 508 4.21 -43.35 17.53
CA SER A 508 3.08 -42.50 17.08
C SER A 508 1.79 -42.74 17.88
N CYS A 509 1.68 -43.88 18.56
CA CYS A 509 0.51 -44.22 19.38
C CYS A 509 0.57 -43.60 20.78
N CYS A 510 -0.59 -43.41 21.41
CA CYS A 510 -0.66 -42.99 22.81
C CYS A 510 -0.07 -44.05 23.76
N ASP A 511 0.24 -43.64 25.00
CA ASP A 511 0.77 -44.59 25.98
C ASP A 511 -0.16 -45.79 26.21
N GLY A 512 0.44 -46.94 26.52
CA GLY A 512 -0.25 -48.23 26.58
C GLY A 512 -0.51 -48.88 25.21
N LEU A 513 -0.19 -48.21 24.09
CA LEU A 513 -0.37 -48.74 22.73
C LEU A 513 0.97 -48.94 22.01
N ASP A 514 1.01 -49.91 21.10
CA ASP A 514 2.08 -50.14 20.13
C ASP A 514 1.52 -50.07 18.71
N CYS A 515 2.32 -49.54 17.79
CA CYS A 515 2.01 -49.53 16.37
C CYS A 515 2.31 -50.91 15.74
N ARG A 516 1.26 -51.68 15.41
CA ARG A 516 1.39 -53.09 14.96
C ARG A 516 0.50 -53.40 13.76
N LEU A 517 0.89 -54.42 13.00
CA LEU A 517 0.07 -54.99 11.92
C LEU A 517 -1.10 -55.79 12.53
N PRO A 518 -2.34 -55.62 12.04
CA PRO A 518 -3.47 -56.46 12.45
C PRO A 518 -3.29 -57.88 11.92
N ALA A 519 -3.88 -58.86 12.61
CA ALA A 519 -3.72 -60.29 12.30
C ALA A 519 -4.19 -60.68 10.89
N GLU A 520 -5.11 -59.90 10.32
CA GLU A 520 -5.72 -60.12 9.00
C GLU A 520 -4.89 -59.52 7.84
N GLY A 521 -3.75 -58.88 8.14
CA GLY A 521 -2.93 -58.15 7.16
C GLY A 521 -3.45 -56.73 6.89
N GLY A 522 -2.60 -55.82 6.40
CA GLY A 522 -2.96 -54.42 6.11
C GLY A 522 -1.89 -53.39 6.51
N GLY A 523 -2.31 -52.15 6.81
CA GLY A 523 -1.45 -51.10 7.37
C GLY A 523 -1.11 -51.32 8.86
N LEU A 524 -0.21 -50.51 9.42
CA LEU A 524 0.06 -50.49 10.86
C LEU A 524 -1.02 -49.69 11.60
N TYR A 525 -1.48 -50.19 12.74
CA TYR A 525 -2.47 -49.53 13.60
C TYR A 525 -2.06 -49.56 15.07
N CYS A 526 -2.53 -48.59 15.85
CA CYS A 526 -2.30 -48.53 17.28
C CYS A 526 -3.12 -49.58 18.01
N GLN A 527 -2.45 -50.55 18.63
CA GLN A 527 -3.07 -51.65 19.37
C GLN A 527 -2.56 -51.65 20.82
N PRO A 528 -3.33 -52.16 21.79
CA PRO A 528 -2.83 -52.35 23.15
C PRO A 528 -1.48 -53.07 23.15
N LYS A 529 -0.53 -52.55 23.94
CA LYS A 529 0.71 -53.27 24.22
C LYS A 529 0.31 -54.65 24.73
N ARG A 530 0.84 -55.71 24.10
CA ARG A 530 0.63 -57.05 24.64
C ARG A 530 1.19 -57.01 26.05
N ALA A 531 0.38 -57.41 27.04
CA ALA A 531 0.92 -57.78 28.33
C ALA A 531 2.12 -58.68 28.01
N ARG A 532 3.30 -58.34 28.51
CA ARG A 532 4.43 -59.26 28.40
C ARG A 532 3.96 -60.51 29.11
N ASP A 533 3.47 -61.49 28.36
CA ASP A 533 3.28 -62.85 28.82
C ASP A 533 4.59 -63.18 29.53
N GLY A 534 4.46 -63.52 30.81
CA GLY A 534 5.48 -63.29 31.81
C GLY A 534 6.89 -63.63 31.33
N ALA A 535 7.85 -62.82 31.78
CA ALA A 535 9.22 -63.25 31.88
C ALA A 535 9.27 -64.51 32.78
N ALA A 536 9.04 -65.66 32.16
CA ALA A 536 9.35 -66.98 32.61
C ALA A 536 10.17 -67.62 31.49
N ALA A 537 11.29 -68.21 31.90
CA ALA A 537 12.26 -68.98 31.12
C ALA A 537 13.28 -68.18 30.29
N GLN A 538 14.30 -67.65 30.98
CA GLN A 538 15.69 -67.92 30.58
C GLN A 538 16.43 -68.47 31.81
N GLU A 539 16.96 -69.68 31.63
CA GLU A 539 17.88 -70.40 32.53
C GLU A 539 19.14 -69.61 32.87
#